data_AF-A0A2U1FLS9-F1
#
_entry.id   AF-A0A2U1FLS9-F1
#
_cell.length_a   1.000
_cell.length_b   1.000
_cell.length_c   1.000
_cell.angle_alpha   90.00
_cell.angle_beta   90.00
_cell.angle_gamma   90.00
#
_symmetry.space_group_name_H-M   'P 1'
#
loop_
_entity.id
_entity.type
_entity.pdbx_description
1 polymer ?
#
loop_
_entity_poly.entity_id
_entity_poly.type
_entity_poly.pdbx_seq_one_letter_code
_entity_poly.pdbx_strand_id
1 'polypeptide(L)'
;MCCLDSPAIATPTVPATDAGPVTRPARLPAGWTVVLDRRVLRVDGGRTLVGGSPPRVLRLSPAASARLAGPDGVPPEARLTVTDATSATLARLLTDAGVAHPVPGHADAPSPGEVSVVVPVRDRPRELARLLDAVAATAPGVGEVVVVDDGSADPDTTTRVAAARGARVVGHPSSRGPAAARNTGATAASGAVVAFLDSDVVPEPGWLAPLLGHLADPAVALAAPRIVAWVGLAGGGASNAALLASDARNATSSIARRAVARYEERRSSLDLGPRPAPVTARSRVAYVPSAALVVRRSALGAGFAEDMPVAEDVDLVWRLAADGHRLRYEPASRVAHEHRDALGPWLTRKAFYGTGAAPLALRHPRRVPPMALAPWTAAAVTLLGVQRRWTTAAAGAVTLVATARLARGLVRGDRACGDADTQRLRWPTADMRKALALASVLAPWGLGGAAWQAAGALTRHWWPAAVAGALVSRRVRRALAVAAVAEGLADWVRFRPPGAGPVDALGHVIAHRLDDLAYGAGLWWGAWRHRTLAPLRPDLTGKGPDR
;
A
#
# COMPACT_ATOMS: atom_id res chain seq x y z
N MET A 1 -23.21 3.46 -0.70
CA MET A 1 -23.18 4.10 -2.03
C MET A 1 -23.02 5.60 -1.83
N CYS A 2 -22.19 6.24 -2.63
CA CYS A 2 -22.12 7.70 -2.71
C CYS A 2 -22.52 8.10 -4.13
N CYS A 3 -23.54 8.95 -4.28
CA CYS A 3 -23.84 9.61 -5.56
C CYS A 3 -22.80 10.72 -5.78
N LEU A 4 -22.28 10.86 -6.99
CA LEU A 4 -21.39 11.98 -7.35
C LEU A 4 -22.19 12.94 -8.25
N ASP A 5 -22.51 14.13 -7.74
CA ASP A 5 -23.60 15.01 -8.22
C ASP A 5 -23.33 15.84 -9.49
N SER A 6 -24.45 16.29 -10.08
CA SER A 6 -24.73 17.01 -11.34
C SER A 6 -24.54 18.55 -11.23
N PRO A 7 -24.65 19.35 -12.31
CA PRO A 7 -24.09 20.71 -12.45
C PRO A 7 -24.89 21.85 -11.79
N ALA A 8 -25.84 21.57 -10.91
CA ALA A 8 -26.56 22.61 -10.16
C ALA A 8 -26.05 22.65 -8.71
N ILE A 9 -25.40 23.76 -8.37
CA ILE A 9 -24.87 24.02 -7.03
C ILE A 9 -26.04 24.11 -6.03
N ALA A 10 -26.24 23.05 -5.25
CA ALA A 10 -26.82 23.11 -3.91
C ALA A 10 -26.37 21.86 -3.12
N THR A 11 -25.44 22.09 -2.18
CA THR A 11 -25.13 21.28 -0.98
C THR A 11 -25.61 19.82 -0.94
N PRO A 12 -24.70 18.82 -1.06
CA PRO A 12 -25.00 17.48 -0.59
C PRO A 12 -25.00 17.48 0.95
N THR A 13 -26.18 17.29 1.56
CA THR A 13 -26.29 16.95 2.98
C THR A 13 -25.76 15.53 3.18
N VAL A 14 -24.49 15.44 3.55
CA VAL A 14 -23.97 14.30 4.31
C VAL A 14 -24.71 14.32 5.66
N PRO A 15 -25.30 13.21 6.14
CA PRO A 15 -25.90 13.19 7.47
C PRO A 15 -24.83 13.59 8.49
N ALA A 16 -25.13 14.63 9.26
CA ALA A 16 -24.24 15.20 10.26
C ALA A 16 -23.76 14.11 11.22
N THR A 17 -22.46 13.86 11.19
CA THR A 17 -21.74 13.14 12.24
C THR A 17 -20.54 14.01 12.58
N ASP A 18 -20.35 14.28 13.88
CA ASP A 18 -19.32 15.14 14.50
C ASP A 18 -17.89 14.83 14.06
N ALA A 19 -17.55 15.22 12.84
CA ALA A 19 -16.19 15.36 12.37
C ALA A 19 -15.98 16.84 12.07
N GLY A 20 -14.89 17.41 12.59
CA GLY A 20 -14.50 18.81 12.42
C GLY A 20 -14.49 19.27 10.96
N PRO A 21 -14.30 20.58 10.71
CA PRO A 21 -14.57 21.21 9.43
C PRO A 21 -13.92 20.44 8.29
N VAL A 22 -14.74 19.75 7.48
CA VAL A 22 -14.32 19.11 6.25
C VAL A 22 -13.93 20.23 5.30
N THR A 23 -12.64 20.57 5.27
CA THR A 23 -12.08 21.46 4.26
C THR A 23 -12.51 20.94 2.90
N ARG A 24 -13.19 21.78 2.10
CA ARG A 24 -13.63 21.44 0.75
C ARG A 24 -12.51 20.71 0.01
N PRO A 25 -12.80 19.62 -0.73
CA PRO A 25 -11.75 18.93 -1.45
C PRO A 25 -11.11 19.93 -2.42
N ALA A 26 -9.83 20.24 -2.22
CA ALA A 26 -9.10 21.15 -3.10
C ALA A 26 -9.29 20.66 -4.53
N ARG A 27 -9.88 21.48 -5.41
CA ARG A 27 -10.10 21.09 -6.81
C ARG A 27 -8.77 20.65 -7.41
N LEU A 28 -8.78 19.60 -8.25
CA LEU A 28 -7.57 19.30 -9.01
C LEU A 28 -7.27 20.50 -9.93
N PRO A 29 -5.99 20.90 -10.09
CA PRO A 29 -5.66 22.07 -10.91
C PRO A 29 -6.06 21.89 -12.38
N ALA A 30 -6.25 23.00 -13.08
CA ALA A 30 -6.58 22.97 -14.51
C ALA A 30 -5.45 22.32 -15.33
N GLY A 31 -5.81 21.64 -16.43
CA GLY A 31 -4.87 20.92 -17.29
C GLY A 31 -4.50 19.51 -16.81
N TRP A 32 -4.86 19.15 -15.57
CA TRP A 32 -4.60 17.81 -15.04
C TRP A 32 -5.38 16.73 -15.78
N THR A 33 -4.74 15.58 -16.00
CA THR A 33 -5.42 14.40 -16.54
C THR A 33 -5.43 13.29 -15.50
N VAL A 34 -6.61 12.70 -15.28
CA VAL A 34 -6.77 11.48 -14.47
C VAL A 34 -7.21 10.32 -15.36
N VAL A 35 -6.73 9.13 -15.04
CA VAL A 35 -7.01 7.90 -15.79
C VAL A 35 -7.70 6.90 -14.88
N LEU A 36 -8.84 6.35 -15.30
CA LEU A 36 -9.47 5.26 -14.56
C LEU A 36 -8.53 4.05 -14.47
N ASP A 37 -8.45 3.46 -13.28
CA ASP A 37 -7.71 2.23 -13.07
C ASP A 37 -8.32 1.11 -13.94
N ARG A 38 -7.47 0.41 -14.69
CA ARG A 38 -7.88 -0.64 -15.63
C ARG A 38 -8.65 -1.80 -14.98
N ARG A 39 -8.61 -1.91 -13.64
CA ARG A 39 -9.32 -2.94 -12.87
C ARG A 39 -10.70 -2.48 -12.38
N VAL A 40 -11.04 -1.21 -12.59
CA VAL A 40 -12.38 -0.72 -12.27
C VAL A 40 -13.36 -1.37 -13.23
N LEU A 41 -14.24 -2.20 -12.66
CA LEU A 41 -15.35 -2.79 -13.39
C LEU A 41 -16.35 -1.68 -13.71
N ARG A 42 -16.70 -1.56 -14.98
CA ARG A 42 -17.69 -0.63 -15.49
C ARG A 42 -18.96 -1.42 -15.79
N VAL A 43 -20.04 -1.08 -15.11
CA VAL A 43 -21.35 -1.71 -15.26
C VAL A 43 -22.35 -0.65 -15.70
N ASP A 44 -23.47 -1.06 -16.29
CA ASP A 44 -24.57 -0.18 -16.71
C ASP A 44 -24.11 0.92 -17.68
N GLY A 45 -23.36 0.55 -18.72
CA GLY A 45 -22.84 1.51 -19.70
C GLY A 45 -21.76 2.45 -19.13
N GLY A 46 -21.16 2.12 -17.98
CA GLY A 46 -20.12 2.91 -17.33
C GLY A 46 -20.61 3.84 -16.22
N ARG A 47 -21.91 3.82 -15.91
CA ARG A 47 -22.50 4.61 -14.82
C ARG A 47 -22.20 4.06 -13.44
N THR A 48 -21.96 2.76 -13.32
CA THR A 48 -21.55 2.12 -12.06
C THR A 48 -20.09 1.69 -12.16
N LEU A 49 -19.26 2.23 -11.28
CA LEU A 49 -17.85 1.88 -11.16
C LEU A 49 -17.64 1.03 -9.91
N VAL A 50 -17.02 -0.15 -10.07
CA VAL A 50 -16.63 -1.01 -8.95
C VAL A 50 -15.13 -1.26 -8.96
N GLY A 51 -14.46 -0.79 -7.93
CA GLY A 51 -13.01 -0.88 -7.84
C GLY A 51 -12.47 0.05 -6.77
N GLY A 52 -11.23 0.52 -6.93
CA GLY A 52 -10.61 1.45 -6.00
C GLY A 52 -9.84 0.77 -4.88
N SER A 53 -9.13 1.60 -4.11
CA SER A 53 -8.34 1.15 -2.96
C SER A 53 -8.52 2.15 -1.81
N PRO A 54 -9.34 1.83 -0.79
CA PRO A 54 -10.09 0.59 -0.59
C PRO A 54 -11.21 0.38 -1.64
N PRO A 55 -11.69 -0.87 -1.86
CA PRO A 55 -12.75 -1.16 -2.81
C PRO A 55 -14.05 -0.42 -2.50
N ARG A 56 -14.65 0.18 -3.53
CA ARG A 56 -15.87 0.99 -3.48
C ARG A 56 -16.77 0.68 -4.68
N VAL A 57 -18.06 0.95 -4.50
CA VAL A 57 -19.06 1.04 -5.57
C VAL A 57 -19.46 2.50 -5.68
N LEU A 58 -19.14 3.13 -6.81
CA LEU A 58 -19.50 4.50 -7.12
C LEU A 58 -20.56 4.51 -8.20
N ARG A 59 -21.51 5.43 -8.09
CA ARG A 59 -22.51 5.68 -9.13
C ARG A 59 -22.32 7.08 -9.67
N LEU A 60 -22.18 7.15 -10.99
CA LEU A 60 -22.04 8.38 -11.74
C LEU A 60 -23.41 8.83 -12.26
N SER A 61 -23.65 10.13 -12.20
CA SER A 61 -24.73 10.76 -12.96
C SER A 61 -24.51 10.56 -14.47
N PRO A 62 -25.55 10.67 -15.31
CA PRO A 62 -25.40 10.61 -16.76
C PRO A 62 -24.35 11.61 -17.27
N ALA A 63 -24.36 12.84 -16.74
CA ALA A 63 -23.41 13.88 -17.10
C ALA A 63 -21.96 13.53 -16.72
N ALA A 64 -21.74 12.97 -15.53
CA ALA A 64 -20.41 12.53 -15.11
C ALA A 64 -19.91 11.33 -15.92
N SER A 65 -20.80 10.39 -16.25
CA SER A 65 -20.46 9.23 -17.09
C SER A 65 -20.11 9.64 -18.51
N ALA A 66 -20.83 10.60 -19.11
CA ALA A 66 -20.55 11.11 -20.45
C ALA A 66 -19.16 11.76 -20.55
N ARG A 67 -18.70 12.43 -19.48
CA ARG A 67 -17.36 13.02 -19.42
C ARG A 67 -16.21 12.00 -19.33
N LEU A 68 -16.52 10.75 -19.01
CA LEU A 68 -15.56 9.62 -19.01
C LEU A 68 -15.68 8.75 -20.26
N ALA A 69 -16.67 9.02 -21.13
CA ALA A 69 -16.80 8.36 -22.40
C ALA A 69 -15.81 9.00 -23.38
N GLY A 70 -14.86 8.22 -23.90
CA GLY A 70 -14.07 8.65 -25.05
C GLY A 70 -14.97 8.82 -26.29
N PRO A 71 -14.48 9.50 -27.34
CA PRO A 71 -15.30 9.89 -28.50
C PRO A 71 -16.14 8.79 -29.15
N ASP A 72 -15.75 7.51 -29.13
CA ASP A 72 -16.40 6.48 -29.97
C ASP A 72 -16.71 5.15 -29.27
N GLY A 73 -17.01 5.17 -27.97
CA GLY A 73 -17.74 4.05 -27.36
C GLY A 73 -17.01 2.73 -27.06
N VAL A 74 -15.67 2.56 -27.12
CA VAL A 74 -14.85 1.52 -26.40
C VAL A 74 -13.31 1.76 -26.61
N PRO A 75 -12.38 1.33 -25.69
CA PRO A 75 -11.35 2.20 -25.07
C PRO A 75 -9.86 1.80 -25.27
N PRO A 76 -8.90 2.50 -24.61
CA PRO A 76 -8.05 1.79 -23.64
C PRO A 76 -7.85 2.46 -22.25
N GLU A 77 -8.08 3.77 -22.11
CA GLU A 77 -7.91 4.48 -20.83
C GLU A 77 -9.04 5.49 -20.72
N ALA A 78 -10.03 5.25 -19.84
CA ALA A 78 -11.04 6.28 -19.57
C ALA A 78 -10.36 7.44 -18.86
N ARG A 79 -10.04 8.47 -19.64
CA ARG A 79 -9.30 9.67 -19.21
C ARG A 79 -10.28 10.82 -18.99
N LEU A 80 -9.98 11.66 -18.02
CA LEU A 80 -10.67 12.91 -17.76
C LEU A 80 -9.62 14.01 -17.61
N THR A 81 -9.67 14.99 -18.51
CA THR A 81 -8.86 16.20 -18.41
C THR A 81 -9.65 17.29 -17.69
N VAL A 82 -8.99 17.98 -16.77
CA VAL A 82 -9.56 19.05 -15.97
C VAL A 82 -9.58 20.33 -16.80
N THR A 83 -10.77 20.68 -17.29
CA THR A 83 -11.03 21.87 -18.12
C THR A 83 -11.91 22.91 -17.42
N ASP A 84 -12.69 22.48 -16.41
CA ASP A 84 -13.66 23.31 -15.71
C ASP A 84 -13.81 22.88 -14.24
N ALA A 85 -14.56 23.65 -13.44
CA ALA A 85 -14.77 23.36 -12.02
C ALA A 85 -15.43 22.00 -11.76
N THR A 86 -16.29 21.55 -12.66
CA THR A 86 -17.04 20.29 -12.53
C THR A 86 -16.15 19.10 -12.88
N SER A 87 -15.33 19.18 -13.94
CA SER A 87 -14.34 18.15 -14.27
C SER A 87 -13.24 18.08 -13.21
N ALA A 88 -12.83 19.21 -12.63
CA ALA A 88 -11.91 19.25 -11.50
C ALA A 88 -12.46 18.51 -10.27
N THR A 89 -13.75 18.73 -9.97
CA THR A 89 -14.43 18.08 -8.83
C THR A 89 -14.61 16.59 -9.08
N LEU A 90 -15.07 16.20 -10.27
CA LEU A 90 -15.23 14.80 -10.65
C LEU A 90 -13.88 14.05 -10.62
N ALA A 91 -12.83 14.64 -11.20
CA ALA A 91 -11.49 14.08 -11.19
C ALA A 91 -11.01 13.85 -9.75
N ARG A 92 -11.18 14.85 -8.88
CA ARG A 92 -10.82 14.72 -7.46
C ARG A 92 -11.57 13.58 -6.76
N LEU A 93 -12.87 13.46 -6.99
CA LEU A 93 -13.70 12.41 -6.40
C LEU A 93 -13.28 11.01 -6.87
N LEU A 94 -13.00 10.84 -8.16
CA LEU A 94 -12.53 9.58 -8.72
C LEU A 94 -11.17 9.18 -8.15
N THR A 95 -10.26 10.15 -8.04
CA THR A 95 -8.92 9.91 -7.52
C THR A 95 -8.91 9.66 -6.01
N ASP A 96 -9.73 10.36 -5.23
CA ASP A 96 -9.89 10.14 -3.78
C ASP A 96 -10.59 8.81 -3.47
N ALA A 97 -11.49 8.36 -4.34
CA ALA A 97 -12.06 7.02 -4.27
C ALA A 97 -11.08 5.92 -4.71
N GLY A 98 -9.91 6.29 -5.23
CA GLY A 98 -8.87 5.37 -5.72
C GLY A 98 -9.23 4.62 -7.01
N VAL A 99 -10.33 5.02 -7.68
CA VAL A 99 -10.76 4.42 -8.95
C VAL A 99 -10.08 5.05 -10.17
N ALA A 100 -9.39 6.18 -9.96
CA ALA A 100 -8.58 6.85 -10.96
C ALA A 100 -7.22 7.26 -10.38
N HIS A 101 -6.23 7.41 -11.25
CA HIS A 101 -4.89 7.88 -10.91
C HIS A 101 -4.56 9.14 -11.72
N PRO A 102 -3.97 10.17 -11.09
CA PRO A 102 -3.50 11.33 -11.84
C PRO A 102 -2.27 10.94 -12.67
N VAL A 103 -2.12 11.52 -13.85
CA VAL A 103 -0.91 11.39 -14.66
C VAL A 103 0.11 12.42 -14.16
N PRO A 104 1.30 12.01 -13.67
CA PRO A 104 2.34 12.94 -13.25
C PRO A 104 2.90 13.71 -14.45
N GLY A 105 3.11 15.03 -14.34
CA GLY A 105 3.74 15.83 -15.40
C GLY A 105 3.20 17.25 -15.53
N HIS A 106 3.12 18.01 -14.43
CA HIS A 106 2.54 19.35 -14.42
C HIS A 106 3.61 20.42 -14.28
N ALA A 107 3.43 21.55 -14.96
CA ALA A 107 4.36 22.68 -14.97
C ALA A 107 4.63 23.26 -13.56
N ASP A 108 3.67 23.12 -12.65
CA ASP A 108 3.75 23.63 -11.28
C ASP A 108 4.41 22.65 -10.30
N ALA A 109 5.04 21.57 -10.79
CA ALA A 109 5.79 20.65 -9.94
C ALA A 109 7.00 21.37 -9.33
N PRO A 110 7.34 21.10 -8.05
CA PRO A 110 8.58 21.59 -7.47
C PRO A 110 9.76 21.19 -8.35
N SER A 111 10.70 22.11 -8.54
CA SER A 111 11.95 21.84 -9.23
C SER A 111 12.87 20.98 -8.37
N PRO A 112 13.80 20.21 -8.97
CA PRO A 112 14.81 19.49 -8.19
C PRO A 112 15.60 20.38 -7.22
N GLY A 113 15.84 21.65 -7.57
CA GLY A 113 16.57 22.60 -6.72
C GLY A 113 15.86 22.96 -5.41
N GLU A 114 14.57 22.67 -5.29
CA GLU A 114 13.79 22.86 -4.06
C GLU A 114 13.80 21.62 -3.14
N VAL A 115 14.51 20.56 -3.54
CA VAL A 115 14.58 19.28 -2.82
C VAL A 115 15.85 19.22 -1.96
N SER A 116 15.68 18.98 -0.66
CA SER A 116 16.74 18.53 0.23
C SER A 116 16.69 17.02 0.38
N VAL A 117 17.73 16.31 -0.02
CA VAL A 117 17.86 14.87 0.21
C VAL A 117 18.39 14.63 1.63
N VAL A 118 17.68 13.86 2.44
CA VAL A 118 18.08 13.51 3.81
C VAL A 118 18.43 12.03 3.87
N VAL A 119 19.66 11.74 4.30
CA VAL A 119 20.22 10.38 4.36
C VAL A 119 20.65 10.05 5.79
N PRO A 120 19.86 9.28 6.56
CA PRO A 120 20.32 8.72 7.82
C PRO A 120 21.34 7.61 7.54
N VAL A 121 22.46 7.62 8.26
CA VAL A 121 23.52 6.62 8.13
C VAL A 121 24.11 6.26 9.50
N ARG A 122 24.49 4.99 9.67
CA ARG A 122 25.30 4.53 10.80
C ARG A 122 26.12 3.33 10.35
N ASP A 123 27.44 3.40 10.54
CA ASP A 123 28.41 2.32 10.25
C ASP A 123 28.34 1.76 8.81
N ARG A 124 28.01 2.63 7.83
CA ARG A 124 27.76 2.25 6.42
C ARG A 124 28.38 3.20 5.39
N PRO A 125 29.71 3.45 5.45
CA PRO A 125 30.35 4.41 4.55
C PRO A 125 30.36 3.97 3.08
N ARG A 126 30.33 2.65 2.80
CA ARG A 126 30.35 2.13 1.42
C ARG A 126 29.00 2.31 0.74
N GLU A 127 27.93 1.98 1.46
CA GLU A 127 26.55 2.12 0.99
C GLU A 127 26.21 3.60 0.82
N LEU A 128 26.65 4.45 1.76
CA LEU A 128 26.55 5.90 1.64
C LEU A 128 27.23 6.42 0.37
N ALA A 129 28.48 6.02 0.11
CA ALA A 129 29.20 6.42 -1.10
C ALA A 129 28.42 6.08 -2.37
N ARG A 130 27.92 4.84 -2.46
CA ARG A 130 27.12 4.35 -3.59
C ARG A 130 25.81 5.11 -3.76
N LEU A 131 25.08 5.37 -2.67
CA LEU A 131 23.85 6.15 -2.72
C LEU A 131 24.12 7.56 -3.24
N LEU A 132 25.14 8.24 -2.71
CA LEU A 132 25.47 9.61 -3.10
C LEU A 132 25.90 9.69 -4.57
N ASP A 133 26.66 8.71 -5.07
CA ASP A 133 26.99 8.60 -6.50
C ASP A 133 25.72 8.41 -7.36
N ALA A 134 24.77 7.58 -6.90
CA ALA A 134 23.51 7.35 -7.59
C ALA A 134 22.61 8.61 -7.60
N VAL A 135 22.55 9.34 -6.49
CA VAL A 135 21.80 10.61 -6.41
C VAL A 135 22.37 11.63 -7.38
N ALA A 136 23.69 11.80 -7.41
CA ALA A 136 24.37 12.71 -8.35
C ALA A 136 24.07 12.35 -9.82
N ALA A 137 24.03 11.06 -10.14
CA ALA A 137 23.78 10.59 -11.50
C ALA A 137 22.30 10.67 -11.93
N THR A 138 21.36 10.44 -11.00
CA THR A 138 19.93 10.22 -11.33
C THR A 138 19.01 11.38 -10.98
N ALA A 139 19.47 12.30 -10.14
CA ALA A 139 18.75 13.51 -9.76
C ALA A 139 19.68 14.73 -9.80
N PRO A 140 20.27 15.06 -10.97
CA PRO A 140 21.09 16.26 -11.10
C PRO A 140 20.26 17.51 -10.78
N GLY A 141 20.84 18.42 -10.01
CA GLY A 141 20.19 19.67 -9.63
C GLY A 141 19.33 19.60 -8.36
N VAL A 142 19.39 18.52 -7.57
CA VAL A 142 18.88 18.56 -6.19
C VAL A 142 19.55 19.68 -5.40
N GLY A 143 18.77 20.41 -4.59
CA GLY A 143 19.24 21.62 -3.91
C GLY A 143 20.35 21.35 -2.89
N GLU A 144 20.19 20.31 -2.08
CA GLU A 144 21.22 19.87 -1.14
C GLU A 144 21.09 18.38 -0.79
N VAL A 145 22.17 17.82 -0.24
CA VAL A 145 22.17 16.51 0.42
C VAL A 145 22.66 16.67 1.86
N VAL A 146 21.82 16.25 2.81
CA VAL A 146 22.08 16.25 4.25
C VAL A 146 22.24 14.81 4.71
N VAL A 147 23.46 14.43 5.05
CA VAL A 147 23.78 13.14 5.66
C VAL A 147 23.71 13.30 7.17
N VAL A 148 22.95 12.45 7.84
CA VAL A 148 22.85 12.44 9.30
C VAL A 148 23.56 11.18 9.81
N ASP A 149 24.73 11.36 10.40
CA ASP A 149 25.48 10.28 11.04
C ASP A 149 24.92 10.00 12.43
N ASP A 150 24.18 8.91 12.58
CA ASP A 150 23.53 8.51 13.82
C ASP A 150 24.49 7.78 14.78
N GLY A 151 25.67 8.36 15.02
CA GLY A 151 26.67 7.84 15.94
C GLY A 151 27.41 6.61 15.42
N SER A 152 27.95 6.68 14.20
CA SER A 152 28.89 5.69 13.67
C SER A 152 30.13 5.55 14.56
N ALA A 153 30.73 4.36 14.57
CA ALA A 153 31.97 4.08 15.31
C ALA A 153 33.17 4.88 14.77
N ASP A 154 33.18 5.16 13.47
CA ASP A 154 34.17 6.01 12.80
C ASP A 154 33.45 7.15 12.03
N PRO A 155 33.06 8.23 12.73
CA PRO A 155 32.35 9.35 12.13
C PRO A 155 33.22 10.16 11.15
N ASP A 156 34.54 10.09 11.28
CA ASP A 156 35.47 10.77 10.38
C ASP A 156 35.43 10.14 8.99
N THR A 157 35.33 8.81 8.89
CA THR A 157 35.13 8.13 7.61
C THR A 157 33.81 8.53 6.96
N THR A 158 32.70 8.54 7.70
CA THR A 158 31.40 9.01 7.19
C THR A 158 31.50 10.44 6.66
N THR A 159 32.16 11.32 7.43
CA THR A 159 32.33 12.73 7.07
C THR A 159 33.15 12.90 5.80
N ARG A 160 34.28 12.18 5.67
CA ARG A 160 35.09 12.21 4.44
C ARG A 160 34.32 11.72 3.22
N VAL A 161 33.56 10.63 3.34
CA VAL A 161 32.78 10.06 2.23
C VAL A 161 31.71 11.04 1.74
N ALA A 162 31.01 11.69 2.67
CA ALA A 162 29.97 12.67 2.36
C ALA A 162 30.56 13.95 1.76
N ALA A 163 31.61 14.51 2.37
CA ALA A 163 32.27 15.74 1.91
C ALA A 163 32.86 15.59 0.50
N ALA A 164 33.44 14.43 0.19
CA ALA A 164 33.96 14.12 -1.15
C ALA A 164 32.88 14.17 -2.26
N ARG A 165 31.60 14.14 -1.89
CA ARG A 165 30.44 14.19 -2.79
C ARG A 165 29.58 15.43 -2.58
N GLY A 166 30.10 16.44 -1.89
CA GLY A 166 29.41 17.71 -1.66
C GLY A 166 28.23 17.64 -0.70
N ALA A 167 28.09 16.55 0.07
CA ALA A 167 27.01 16.42 1.05
C ALA A 167 27.39 17.05 2.39
N ARG A 168 26.42 17.70 3.03
CA ARG A 168 26.55 18.27 4.38
C ARG A 168 26.30 17.19 5.42
N VAL A 169 27.13 17.14 6.46
CA VAL A 169 27.02 16.13 7.52
C VAL A 169 26.51 16.76 8.81
N VAL A 170 25.57 16.09 9.46
CA VAL A 170 25.11 16.39 10.83
C VAL A 170 25.34 15.15 11.68
N GLY A 171 26.24 15.24 12.66
CA GLY A 171 26.58 14.11 13.53
C GLY A 171 25.75 14.07 14.81
N HIS A 172 25.31 12.89 15.21
CA HIS A 172 24.84 12.61 16.57
C HIS A 172 26.01 12.09 17.43
N PRO A 173 26.13 12.50 18.71
CA PRO A 173 27.17 11.99 19.60
C PRO A 173 26.99 10.49 19.94
N SER A 174 25.77 10.00 19.85
CA SER A 174 25.40 8.60 20.04
C SER A 174 24.15 8.27 19.22
N SER A 175 23.96 7.01 18.84
CA SER A 175 22.79 6.58 18.06
C SER A 175 21.48 6.88 18.78
N ARG A 176 20.60 7.63 18.10
CA ARG A 176 19.24 7.99 18.53
C ARG A 176 18.18 7.25 17.72
N GLY A 177 18.58 6.47 16.72
CA GLY A 177 17.70 5.70 15.86
C GLY A 177 17.29 6.45 14.58
N PRO A 178 16.76 5.71 13.59
CA PRO A 178 16.52 6.23 12.25
C PRO A 178 15.45 7.34 12.22
N ALA A 179 14.42 7.26 13.08
CA ALA A 179 13.40 8.31 13.21
C ALA A 179 14.03 9.66 13.62
N ALA A 180 14.85 9.65 14.68
CA ALA A 180 15.54 10.84 15.16
C ALA A 180 16.54 11.39 14.13
N ALA A 181 17.28 10.51 13.46
CA ALA A 181 18.20 10.91 12.39
C ALA A 181 17.46 11.60 11.22
N ARG A 182 16.31 11.06 10.80
CA ARG A 182 15.47 11.69 9.77
C ARG A 182 14.92 13.04 10.23
N ASN A 183 14.47 13.16 11.49
CA ASN A 183 13.98 14.42 12.05
C ASN A 183 15.08 15.49 12.10
N THR A 184 16.30 15.13 12.54
CA THR A 184 17.46 16.01 12.53
C THR A 184 17.75 16.49 11.12
N GLY A 185 17.76 15.59 10.13
CA GLY A 185 18.00 15.95 8.74
C GLY A 185 16.90 16.85 8.16
N ALA A 186 15.63 16.56 8.47
CA ALA A 186 14.49 17.37 8.04
C ALA A 186 14.49 18.78 8.65
N THR A 187 14.95 18.91 9.89
CA THR A 187 15.12 20.21 10.56
C THR A 187 16.26 21.00 9.92
N ALA A 188 17.33 20.30 9.54
CA ALA A 188 18.48 20.89 8.88
C ALA A 188 18.20 21.30 7.42
N ALA A 189 17.25 20.65 6.75
CA ALA A 189 16.92 20.88 5.34
C ALA A 189 16.33 22.28 5.08
N SER A 190 16.84 22.93 4.03
CA SER A 190 16.41 24.24 3.52
C SER A 190 15.32 24.16 2.44
N GLY A 191 15.24 23.04 1.73
CA GLY A 191 14.33 22.82 0.62
C GLY A 191 12.85 22.79 1.05
N ALA A 192 11.97 23.19 0.12
CA ALA A 192 10.52 23.12 0.34
C ALA A 192 10.02 21.66 0.35
N VAL A 193 10.77 20.75 -0.28
CA VAL A 193 10.52 19.31 -0.32
C VAL A 193 11.69 18.58 0.32
N VAL A 194 11.39 17.60 1.16
CA VAL A 194 12.40 16.69 1.74
C VAL A 194 12.26 15.33 1.07
N ALA A 195 13.36 14.81 0.53
CA ALA A 195 13.46 13.45 0.02
C ALA A 195 14.24 12.60 1.03
N PHE A 196 13.58 11.67 1.71
CA PHE A 196 14.28 10.71 2.57
C PHE A 196 14.79 9.54 1.72
N LEU A 197 16.06 9.18 1.88
CA LEU A 197 16.68 8.01 1.26
C LEU A 197 17.52 7.27 2.30
N ASP A 198 17.28 5.98 2.51
CA ASP A 198 18.15 5.17 3.37
C ASP A 198 19.51 4.91 2.71
N SER A 199 20.59 4.87 3.50
CA SER A 199 21.96 4.66 2.98
C SER A 199 22.16 3.44 2.06
N ASP A 200 21.29 2.42 2.14
CA ASP A 200 21.35 1.18 1.37
C ASP A 200 20.38 1.12 0.17
N VAL A 201 19.93 2.28 -0.32
CA VAL A 201 19.18 2.39 -1.57
C VAL A 201 20.01 2.94 -2.73
N VAL A 202 19.54 2.69 -3.95
CA VAL A 202 20.11 3.16 -5.21
C VAL A 202 18.94 3.62 -6.09
N PRO A 203 18.67 4.94 -6.15
CA PRO A 203 17.62 5.46 -7.02
C PRO A 203 17.90 5.18 -8.50
N GLU A 204 16.87 4.82 -9.28
CA GLU A 204 17.01 4.59 -10.72
C GLU A 204 16.90 5.91 -11.51
N PRO A 205 17.45 6.01 -12.74
CA PRO A 205 17.29 7.20 -13.58
C PRO A 205 15.82 7.61 -13.73
N GLY A 206 15.54 8.90 -13.50
CA GLY A 206 14.19 9.45 -13.63
C GLY A 206 13.26 9.19 -12.44
N TRP A 207 13.75 8.64 -11.32
CA TRP A 207 12.91 8.35 -10.15
C TRP A 207 12.24 9.60 -9.54
N LEU A 208 12.93 10.74 -9.49
CA LEU A 208 12.47 11.90 -8.72
C LEU A 208 11.31 12.65 -9.41
N ALA A 209 11.36 12.82 -10.73
CA ALA A 209 10.43 13.66 -11.47
C ALA A 209 8.95 13.23 -11.35
N PRO A 210 8.58 11.94 -11.46
CA PRO A 210 7.21 11.50 -11.24
C PRO A 210 6.69 11.79 -9.83
N LEU A 211 7.57 11.74 -8.82
CA LEU A 211 7.19 12.02 -7.43
C LEU A 211 6.91 13.52 -7.23
N LEU A 212 7.77 14.39 -7.76
CA LEU A 212 7.55 15.84 -7.74
C LEU A 212 6.30 16.23 -8.56
N GLY A 213 6.03 15.51 -9.65
CA GLY A 213 4.81 15.68 -10.45
C GLY A 213 3.51 15.45 -9.67
N HIS A 214 3.51 14.56 -8.67
CA HIS A 214 2.37 14.41 -7.75
C HIS A 214 2.26 15.59 -6.77
N LEU A 215 3.39 16.16 -6.33
CA LEU A 215 3.41 17.30 -5.42
C LEU A 215 2.91 18.59 -6.09
N ALA A 216 2.81 18.68 -7.41
CA ALA A 216 2.13 19.79 -8.08
C ALA A 216 0.67 19.97 -7.61
N ASP A 217 0.03 18.91 -7.09
CA ASP A 217 -1.24 19.01 -6.39
C ASP A 217 -1.00 19.49 -4.94
N PRO A 218 -1.51 20.68 -4.54
CA PRO A 218 -1.28 21.20 -3.20
C PRO A 218 -1.92 20.35 -2.10
N ALA A 219 -2.90 19.49 -2.42
CA ALA A 219 -3.46 18.54 -1.47
C ALA A 219 -2.55 17.34 -1.20
N VAL A 220 -1.55 17.08 -2.06
CA VAL A 220 -0.60 15.98 -1.89
C VAL A 220 0.56 16.44 -1.02
N ALA A 221 0.69 15.80 0.14
CA ALA A 221 1.82 16.05 1.05
C ALA A 221 3.01 15.13 0.76
N LEU A 222 2.76 13.90 0.28
CA LEU A 222 3.76 12.85 0.19
C LEU A 222 3.57 12.01 -1.07
N ALA A 223 4.68 11.70 -1.76
CA ALA A 223 4.73 10.71 -2.83
C ALA A 223 5.90 9.75 -2.60
N ALA A 224 5.72 8.46 -2.92
CA ALA A 224 6.78 7.47 -2.76
C ALA A 224 6.94 6.59 -4.02
N PRO A 225 8.19 6.20 -4.35
CA PRO A 225 8.50 5.29 -5.43
C PRO A 225 8.14 3.85 -5.05
N ARG A 226 8.23 2.94 -6.04
CA ARG A 226 8.34 1.51 -5.78
C ARG A 226 9.76 1.17 -5.35
N ILE A 227 9.88 0.51 -4.19
CA ILE A 227 11.13 -0.13 -3.80
C ILE A 227 11.26 -1.46 -4.54
N VAL A 228 12.38 -1.65 -5.22
CA VAL A 228 12.72 -2.90 -5.94
C VAL A 228 14.00 -3.50 -5.36
N ALA A 229 14.26 -4.76 -5.65
CA ALA A 229 15.50 -5.39 -5.23
C ALA A 229 16.70 -4.84 -6.00
N TRP A 230 17.73 -4.44 -5.27
CA TRP A 230 19.03 -4.14 -5.85
C TRP A 230 19.73 -5.42 -6.26
N VAL A 231 20.06 -5.51 -7.55
CA VAL A 231 20.88 -6.56 -8.13
C VAL A 231 22.12 -5.82 -8.62
N GLY A 232 23.28 -6.06 -7.99
CA GLY A 232 24.45 -5.18 -8.06
C GLY A 232 24.87 -4.68 -9.45
N LEU A 233 25.63 -3.57 -9.48
CA LEU A 233 26.19 -2.96 -10.69
C LEU A 233 27.19 -3.91 -11.39
N ALA A 234 26.68 -4.83 -12.21
CA ALA A 234 27.34 -5.25 -13.44
C ALA A 234 26.69 -4.45 -14.57
N GLY A 235 27.44 -3.52 -15.16
CA GLY A 235 26.92 -2.47 -16.02
C GLY A 235 26.02 -2.94 -17.17
N GLY A 236 25.12 -2.04 -17.58
CA GLY A 236 24.44 -2.11 -18.88
C GLY A 236 23.52 -3.30 -19.09
N GLY A 237 22.24 -3.14 -18.76
CA GLY A 237 21.16 -3.85 -19.46
C GLY A 237 21.06 -5.38 -19.32
N ALA A 238 21.80 -6.01 -18.41
CA ALA A 238 21.62 -7.44 -18.15
C ALA A 238 20.44 -7.68 -17.21
N SER A 239 19.41 -8.39 -17.71
CA SER A 239 18.23 -8.76 -16.93
C SER A 239 18.55 -9.57 -15.67
N ASN A 240 17.67 -9.53 -14.66
CA ASN A 240 17.73 -10.29 -13.40
C ASN A 240 18.15 -11.76 -13.55
N ALA A 241 17.92 -12.37 -14.71
CA ALA A 241 18.29 -13.75 -15.01
C ALA A 241 19.81 -13.96 -15.19
N ALA A 242 20.56 -12.98 -15.69
CA ALA A 242 21.99 -13.11 -15.98
C ALA A 242 22.87 -13.06 -14.72
N LEU A 243 22.47 -12.27 -13.71
CA LEU A 243 23.16 -12.20 -12.41
C LEU A 243 22.92 -13.45 -11.56
N LEU A 244 21.72 -14.05 -11.63
CA LEU A 244 21.45 -15.36 -11.02
C LEU A 244 22.31 -16.47 -11.65
N ALA A 245 22.64 -16.35 -12.94
CA ALA A 245 23.54 -17.27 -13.63
C ALA A 245 25.02 -17.03 -13.29
N SER A 246 25.41 -15.81 -12.89
CA SER A 246 26.77 -15.52 -12.41
C SER A 246 26.96 -15.88 -10.93
N ASP A 247 25.96 -15.69 -10.07
CA ASP A 247 26.00 -16.12 -8.67
C ASP A 247 25.93 -17.65 -8.51
N ALA A 248 25.37 -18.35 -9.49
CA ALA A 248 25.49 -19.81 -9.59
C ALA A 248 26.94 -20.28 -9.81
N ARG A 249 27.86 -19.40 -10.26
CA ARG A 249 29.29 -19.71 -10.45
C ARG A 249 30.14 -19.49 -9.20
N ASN A 250 29.63 -18.82 -8.16
CA ASN A 250 30.28 -18.78 -6.85
C ASN A 250 29.82 -19.98 -6.02
N ALA A 251 30.61 -21.07 -6.06
CA ALA A 251 30.35 -22.39 -5.49
C ALA A 251 30.22 -22.48 -3.95
N THR A 252 30.07 -21.35 -3.24
CA THR A 252 30.16 -21.28 -1.76
C THR A 252 28.87 -20.78 -1.08
N SER A 253 27.86 -20.31 -1.82
CA SER A 253 26.59 -19.91 -1.19
C SER A 253 25.76 -21.13 -0.78
N SER A 254 25.16 -21.12 0.42
CA SER A 254 24.26 -22.20 0.85
C SER A 254 22.94 -22.15 0.08
N ILE A 255 22.26 -23.30 -0.06
CA ILE A 255 20.92 -23.38 -0.69
C ILE A 255 19.94 -22.41 -0.03
N ALA A 256 20.00 -22.27 1.30
CA ALA A 256 19.17 -21.37 2.07
C ALA A 256 19.40 -19.89 1.70
N ARG A 257 20.66 -19.46 1.53
CA ARG A 257 20.99 -18.09 1.11
C ARG A 257 20.40 -17.76 -0.26
N ARG A 258 20.55 -18.66 -1.24
CA ARG A 258 19.95 -18.49 -2.58
C ARG A 258 18.42 -18.45 -2.53
N ALA A 259 17.80 -19.26 -1.68
CA ALA A 259 16.35 -19.26 -1.53
C ALA A 259 15.83 -17.94 -0.93
N VAL A 260 16.49 -17.42 0.10
CA VAL A 260 16.15 -16.13 0.72
C VAL A 260 16.36 -14.98 -0.26
N ALA A 261 17.50 -14.93 -0.96
CA ALA A 261 17.78 -13.90 -1.96
C ALA A 261 16.71 -13.87 -3.06
N ARG A 262 16.38 -15.03 -3.65
CA ARG A 262 15.31 -15.14 -4.67
C ARG A 262 13.93 -14.77 -4.13
N TYR A 263 13.66 -15.07 -2.86
CA TYR A 263 12.40 -14.71 -2.22
C TYR A 263 12.30 -13.20 -2.02
N GLU A 264 13.32 -12.56 -1.44
CA GLU A 264 13.37 -11.11 -1.22
C GLU A 264 13.37 -10.32 -2.54
N GLU A 265 14.02 -10.84 -3.58
CA GLU A 265 14.00 -10.22 -4.91
C GLU A 265 12.57 -10.09 -5.46
N ARG A 266 11.73 -11.11 -5.19
CA ARG A 266 10.37 -11.21 -5.71
C ARG A 266 9.32 -10.64 -4.77
N ARG A 267 9.59 -10.67 -3.47
CA ARG A 267 8.64 -10.42 -2.39
C ARG A 267 9.29 -9.70 -1.20
N SER A 268 10.02 -8.64 -1.49
CA SER A 268 10.49 -7.72 -0.46
C SER A 268 9.30 -7.13 0.32
N SER A 269 9.48 -6.94 1.63
CA SER A 269 8.48 -6.23 2.46
C SER A 269 8.33 -4.76 2.09
N LEU A 270 9.29 -4.20 1.34
CA LEU A 270 9.28 -2.81 0.89
C LEU A 270 8.67 -2.66 -0.52
N ASP A 271 8.55 -3.73 -1.30
CA ASP A 271 7.92 -3.69 -2.62
C ASP A 271 6.39 -3.77 -2.51
N LEU A 272 5.72 -2.62 -2.69
CA LEU A 272 4.26 -2.51 -2.60
C LEU A 272 3.56 -2.82 -3.94
N GLY A 273 4.32 -3.28 -4.92
CA GLY A 273 3.88 -3.80 -6.20
C GLY A 273 3.82 -2.76 -7.32
N PRO A 274 3.49 -3.18 -8.56
CA PRO A 274 3.67 -2.35 -9.75
C PRO A 274 2.48 -1.41 -10.03
N ARG A 275 1.57 -1.18 -9.08
CA ARG A 275 0.30 -0.49 -9.35
C ARG A 275 0.17 0.82 -8.58
N PRO A 276 -0.10 1.95 -9.27
CA PRO A 276 -0.27 3.25 -8.61
C PRO A 276 -1.44 3.18 -7.63
N ALA A 277 -1.35 3.90 -6.53
CA ALA A 277 -2.38 3.89 -5.51
C ALA A 277 -2.41 5.20 -4.70
N PRO A 278 -3.57 5.63 -4.20
CA PRO A 278 -3.58 6.42 -2.98
C PRO A 278 -2.97 5.61 -1.84
N VAL A 279 -2.21 6.26 -0.96
CA VAL A 279 -1.70 5.65 0.26
C VAL A 279 -2.68 5.95 1.39
N THR A 280 -3.34 4.92 1.90
CA THR A 280 -4.40 5.07 2.91
C THR A 280 -4.51 3.80 3.74
N ALA A 281 -4.69 3.94 5.05
CA ALA A 281 -4.90 2.81 5.96
C ALA A 281 -6.01 1.89 5.44
N ARG A 282 -5.82 0.57 5.60
CA ARG A 282 -6.72 -0.48 5.11
C ARG A 282 -7.01 -0.48 3.60
N SER A 283 -6.17 0.19 2.81
CA SER A 283 -6.15 0.04 1.35
C SER A 283 -5.07 -0.96 0.92
N ARG A 284 -4.90 -1.15 -0.40
CA ARG A 284 -3.82 -2.00 -0.95
C ARG A 284 -2.43 -1.46 -0.61
N VAL A 285 -2.28 -0.14 -0.56
CA VAL A 285 -1.04 0.54 -0.18
C VAL A 285 -1.35 1.29 1.12
N ALA A 286 -1.22 0.56 2.24
CA ALA A 286 -1.60 1.09 3.55
C ALA A 286 -0.62 2.14 4.08
N TYR A 287 0.64 2.05 3.66
CA TYR A 287 1.73 2.95 3.98
C TYR A 287 2.77 2.90 2.86
N VAL A 288 3.80 3.74 2.95
CA VAL A 288 4.97 3.73 2.08
C VAL A 288 6.24 3.83 2.92
N PRO A 289 7.30 3.06 2.61
CA PRO A 289 8.47 2.99 3.47
C PRO A 289 9.33 4.24 3.37
N SER A 290 9.91 4.67 4.49
CA SER A 290 10.87 5.79 4.54
C SER A 290 12.24 5.48 3.93
N ALA A 291 12.43 4.26 3.40
CA ALA A 291 13.60 3.89 2.60
C ALA A 291 13.76 4.79 1.36
N ALA A 292 12.64 5.19 0.75
CA ALA A 292 12.61 6.28 -0.22
C ALA A 292 11.21 6.91 -0.23
N LEU A 293 11.11 8.22 0.01
CA LEU A 293 9.89 9.00 -0.21
C LEU A 293 10.20 10.50 -0.31
N VAL A 294 9.32 11.26 -0.95
CA VAL A 294 9.35 12.73 -0.96
C VAL A 294 8.15 13.28 -0.22
N VAL A 295 8.36 14.32 0.58
CA VAL A 295 7.32 14.94 1.38
C VAL A 295 7.52 16.45 1.44
N ARG A 296 6.42 17.21 1.42
CA ARG A 296 6.45 18.65 1.66
C ARG A 296 6.98 18.91 3.06
N ARG A 297 8.02 19.73 3.18
CA ARG A 297 8.63 20.06 4.49
C ARG A 297 7.58 20.64 5.44
N SER A 298 6.69 21.50 4.92
CA SER A 298 5.60 22.12 5.69
C SER A 298 4.56 21.13 6.23
N ALA A 299 4.46 19.92 5.67
CA ALA A 299 3.51 18.91 6.09
C ALA A 299 4.08 17.97 7.16
N LEU A 300 5.40 17.96 7.40
CA LEU A 300 6.04 17.02 8.33
C LEU A 300 5.57 17.17 9.78
N GLY A 301 5.10 18.36 10.19
CA GLY A 301 4.67 18.63 11.56
C GLY A 301 5.75 18.25 12.57
N ALA A 302 5.44 17.34 13.50
CA ALA A 302 6.39 16.81 14.49
C ALA A 302 7.43 15.81 13.93
N GLY A 303 7.40 15.52 12.63
CA GLY A 303 8.31 14.54 12.00
C GLY A 303 7.93 13.09 12.28
N PHE A 304 8.91 12.19 12.24
CA PHE A 304 8.80 10.78 12.61
C PHE A 304 8.72 10.62 14.14
N ALA A 305 7.96 9.65 14.61
CA ALA A 305 7.85 9.34 16.04
C ALA A 305 9.15 8.68 16.55
N GLU A 306 9.98 9.42 17.30
CA GLU A 306 11.29 8.93 17.79
C GLU A 306 11.17 7.80 18.82
N ASP A 307 10.03 7.68 19.50
CA ASP A 307 9.70 6.58 20.41
C ASP A 307 9.34 5.27 19.69
N MET A 308 9.22 5.31 18.36
CA MET A 308 8.95 4.15 17.51
C MET A 308 10.22 3.70 16.79
N PRO A 309 10.96 2.71 17.32
CA PRO A 309 12.16 2.19 16.65
C PRO A 309 11.84 1.42 15.35
N VAL A 310 10.56 1.13 15.12
CA VAL A 310 10.04 0.43 13.95
C VAL A 310 8.63 0.92 13.64
N ALA A 311 8.29 0.96 12.36
CA ALA A 311 7.01 1.41 11.84
C ALA A 311 6.73 2.91 12.09
N GLU A 312 7.78 3.70 12.28
CA GLU A 312 7.75 5.15 12.34
C GLU A 312 7.23 5.79 11.05
N ASP A 313 7.50 5.12 9.92
CA ASP A 313 7.02 5.48 8.57
C ASP A 313 5.51 5.29 8.45
N VAL A 314 4.98 4.17 8.96
CA VAL A 314 3.53 3.89 9.02
C VAL A 314 2.83 4.95 9.87
N ASP A 315 3.38 5.29 11.03
CA ASP A 315 2.82 6.33 11.91
C ASP A 315 2.77 7.70 11.22
N LEU A 316 3.88 8.12 10.59
CA LEU A 316 3.94 9.39 9.84
C LEU A 316 2.89 9.44 8.73
N VAL A 317 2.84 8.43 7.86
CA VAL A 317 1.87 8.36 6.76
C VAL A 317 0.44 8.46 7.29
N TRP A 318 0.12 7.75 8.38
CA TRP A 318 -1.23 7.75 8.91
C TRP A 318 -1.64 9.04 9.60
N ARG A 319 -0.68 9.75 10.21
CA ARG A 319 -0.90 11.11 10.72
C ARG A 319 -1.15 12.08 9.57
N LEU A 320 -0.29 12.09 8.55
CA LEU A 320 -0.48 12.93 7.36
C LEU A 320 -1.86 12.70 6.71
N ALA A 321 -2.27 11.45 6.57
CA ALA A 321 -3.60 11.11 6.04
C ALA A 321 -4.74 11.56 6.98
N ALA A 322 -4.56 11.46 8.30
CA ALA A 322 -5.53 11.92 9.29
C ALA A 322 -5.65 13.45 9.32
N ASP A 323 -4.56 14.16 9.03
CA ASP A 323 -4.52 15.62 8.87
C ASP A 323 -5.16 16.10 7.55
N GLY A 324 -5.74 15.17 6.78
CA GLY A 324 -6.48 15.46 5.55
C GLY A 324 -5.62 15.50 4.29
N HIS A 325 -4.31 15.28 4.39
CA HIS A 325 -3.44 15.24 3.22
C HIS A 325 -3.70 14.03 2.33
N ARG A 326 -3.39 14.17 1.04
CA ARG A 326 -3.34 13.07 0.08
C ARG A 326 -1.92 12.56 -0.04
N LEU A 327 -1.79 11.26 -0.19
CA LEU A 327 -0.51 10.57 -0.24
C LEU A 327 -0.53 9.62 -1.45
N ARG A 328 0.57 9.55 -2.19
CA ARG A 328 0.64 8.83 -3.48
C ARG A 328 1.76 7.80 -3.51
N TYR A 329 1.46 6.69 -4.16
CA TYR A 329 2.43 5.67 -4.52
C TYR A 329 2.57 5.59 -6.03
N GLU A 330 3.77 5.83 -6.54
CA GLU A 330 4.11 5.95 -7.96
C GLU A 330 5.09 4.84 -8.37
N PRO A 331 4.62 3.70 -8.88
CA PRO A 331 5.47 2.56 -9.18
C PRO A 331 6.27 2.69 -10.48
N ALA A 332 6.01 3.71 -11.31
CA ALA A 332 6.88 4.02 -12.43
C ALA A 332 8.20 4.65 -11.94
N SER A 333 8.17 5.34 -10.79
CA SER A 333 9.37 5.73 -10.05
C SER A 333 9.92 4.53 -9.28
N ARG A 334 11.22 4.26 -9.43
CA ARG A 334 11.87 3.09 -8.84
C ARG A 334 13.12 3.46 -8.09
N VAL A 335 13.26 2.82 -6.93
CA VAL A 335 14.46 2.91 -6.10
C VAL A 335 14.84 1.49 -5.70
N ALA A 336 16.03 1.07 -6.06
CA ALA A 336 16.53 -0.24 -5.69
C ALA A 336 17.02 -0.23 -4.23
N HIS A 337 16.79 -1.30 -3.49
CA HIS A 337 17.19 -1.45 -2.10
C HIS A 337 18.04 -2.71 -1.93
N GLU A 338 19.13 -2.62 -1.18
CA GLU A 338 19.98 -3.77 -0.88
C GLU A 338 19.34 -4.65 0.21
N HIS A 339 19.15 -5.92 -0.09
CA HIS A 339 18.48 -6.86 0.82
C HIS A 339 19.49 -7.77 1.52
N ARG A 340 19.16 -8.16 2.76
CA ARG A 340 19.93 -9.18 3.48
C ARG A 340 19.58 -10.56 2.93
N ASP A 341 20.58 -11.34 2.54
CA ASP A 341 20.43 -12.68 1.95
C ASP A 341 20.67 -13.81 2.97
N ALA A 342 21.29 -13.51 4.11
CA ALA A 342 21.54 -14.48 5.17
C ALA A 342 20.27 -14.77 5.99
N LEU A 343 19.92 -16.06 6.14
CA LEU A 343 18.69 -16.52 6.77
C LEU A 343 18.47 -15.98 8.19
N GLY A 344 19.48 -16.04 9.07
CA GLY A 344 19.35 -15.56 10.46
C GLY A 344 19.08 -14.05 10.57
N PRO A 345 19.93 -13.19 9.99
CA PRO A 345 19.69 -11.74 9.93
C PRO A 345 18.36 -11.38 9.24
N TRP A 346 17.96 -12.14 8.22
CA TRP A 346 16.69 -11.96 7.53
C TRP A 346 15.49 -12.24 8.46
N LEU A 347 15.45 -13.41 9.11
CA LEU A 347 14.40 -13.75 10.10
C LEU A 347 14.33 -12.74 11.24
N THR A 348 15.48 -12.32 11.76
CA THR A 348 15.58 -11.32 12.83
C THR A 348 14.95 -10.00 12.40
N ARG A 349 15.19 -9.57 11.15
CA ARG A 349 14.60 -8.35 10.60
C ARG A 349 13.07 -8.46 10.44
N LYS A 350 12.56 -9.60 9.96
CA LYS A 350 11.10 -9.83 9.85
C LYS A 350 10.43 -9.83 11.22
N ALA A 351 11.04 -10.48 12.21
CA ALA A 351 10.58 -10.43 13.59
C ALA A 351 10.61 -9.01 14.16
N PHE A 352 11.67 -8.24 13.90
CA PHE A 352 11.73 -6.83 14.30
C PHE A 352 10.56 -6.01 13.73
N TYR A 353 10.22 -6.18 12.45
CA TYR A 353 9.04 -5.54 11.84
C TYR A 353 7.73 -5.93 12.53
N GLY A 354 7.59 -7.19 12.93
CA GLY A 354 6.43 -7.67 13.69
C GLY A 354 6.21 -6.90 15.00
N THR A 355 7.29 -6.49 15.68
CA THR A 355 7.19 -5.79 16.98
C THR A 355 6.49 -4.43 16.90
N GLY A 356 6.47 -3.80 15.71
CA GLY A 356 5.82 -2.50 15.47
C GLY A 356 4.30 -2.53 15.47
N ALA A 357 3.67 -3.70 15.35
CA ALA A 357 2.21 -3.81 15.29
C ALA A 357 1.52 -3.32 16.57
N ALA A 358 2.09 -3.59 17.74
CA ALA A 358 1.53 -3.19 19.04
C ALA A 358 1.55 -1.67 19.27
N PRO A 359 2.69 -0.95 19.16
CA PRO A 359 2.70 0.51 19.31
C PRO A 359 1.81 1.20 18.27
N LEU A 360 1.80 0.71 17.01
CA LEU A 360 0.86 1.20 16.00
C LEU A 360 -0.61 1.03 16.42
N ALA A 361 -0.99 -0.11 16.99
CA ALA A 361 -2.36 -0.35 17.43
C ALA A 361 -2.80 0.59 18.55
N LEU A 362 -1.86 0.98 19.42
CA LEU A 362 -2.10 1.90 20.54
C LEU A 362 -2.21 3.35 20.05
N ARG A 363 -1.32 3.77 19.15
CA ARG A 363 -1.32 5.13 18.58
C ARG A 363 -2.43 5.36 17.56
N HIS A 364 -2.77 4.32 16.79
CA HIS A 364 -3.77 4.37 15.72
C HIS A 364 -4.84 3.27 15.92
N PRO A 365 -5.76 3.45 16.89
CA PRO A 365 -6.76 2.45 17.21
C PRO A 365 -7.55 1.99 15.99
N ARG A 366 -7.73 0.67 15.89
CA ARG A 366 -8.40 -0.02 14.77
C ARG A 366 -7.69 0.11 13.41
N ARG A 367 -6.53 0.74 13.23
CA ARG A 367 -5.90 0.83 11.89
C ARG A 367 -5.04 -0.38 11.50
N VAL A 368 -4.70 -1.25 12.46
CA VAL A 368 -3.90 -2.48 12.27
C VAL A 368 -4.68 -3.79 12.57
N PRO A 369 -5.93 -3.98 12.11
CA PRO A 369 -6.59 -5.25 12.38
C PRO A 369 -5.92 -6.35 11.53
N PRO A 370 -5.67 -7.56 12.08
CA PRO A 370 -5.14 -8.68 11.30
C PRO A 370 -6.13 -9.10 10.19
N MET A 371 -7.42 -8.80 10.38
CA MET A 371 -8.50 -9.04 9.43
C MET A 371 -9.57 -7.97 9.59
N ALA A 372 -10.10 -7.47 8.48
CA ALA A 372 -11.27 -6.60 8.45
C ALA A 372 -12.39 -7.28 7.65
N LEU A 373 -13.37 -7.83 8.36
CA LEU A 373 -14.45 -8.62 7.80
C LEU A 373 -15.80 -7.95 7.99
N ALA A 374 -16.68 -8.06 6.99
CA ALA A 374 -18.09 -7.79 7.20
C ALA A 374 -18.70 -8.92 8.07
N PRO A 375 -19.72 -8.64 8.89
CA PRO A 375 -20.34 -9.63 9.77
C PRO A 375 -20.78 -10.91 9.03
N TRP A 376 -21.37 -10.76 7.85
CA TRP A 376 -21.85 -11.89 7.06
C TRP A 376 -20.69 -12.75 6.50
N THR A 377 -19.58 -12.13 6.09
CA THR A 377 -18.39 -12.86 5.64
C THR A 377 -17.73 -13.59 6.80
N ALA A 378 -17.66 -12.97 7.98
CA ALA A 378 -17.12 -13.60 9.18
C ALA A 378 -17.94 -14.84 9.56
N ALA A 379 -19.28 -14.74 9.53
CA ALA A 379 -20.18 -15.86 9.77
C ALA A 379 -19.98 -16.99 8.73
N ALA A 380 -19.94 -16.66 7.45
CA ALA A 380 -19.76 -17.64 6.38
C ALA A 380 -18.40 -18.35 6.46
N VAL A 381 -17.30 -17.62 6.68
CA VAL A 381 -15.95 -18.21 6.85
C VAL A 381 -15.89 -19.10 8.09
N THR A 382 -16.51 -18.67 9.20
CA THR A 382 -16.57 -19.48 10.42
C THR A 382 -17.32 -20.79 10.19
N LEU A 383 -18.47 -20.76 9.50
CA LEU A 383 -19.25 -21.94 9.13
C LEU A 383 -18.46 -22.90 8.21
N LEU A 384 -17.71 -22.36 7.25
CA LEU A 384 -16.82 -23.15 6.39
C LEU A 384 -15.69 -23.80 7.21
N GLY A 385 -15.15 -23.08 8.20
CA GLY A 385 -14.12 -23.58 9.12
C GLY A 385 -14.55 -24.78 9.97
N VAL A 386 -15.85 -24.94 10.25
CA VAL A 386 -16.39 -26.09 10.99
C VAL A 386 -16.29 -27.41 10.19
N GLN A 387 -16.21 -27.35 8.86
CA GLN A 387 -16.00 -28.50 7.97
C GLN A 387 -17.06 -29.61 8.12
N ARG A 388 -18.34 -29.25 8.28
CA ARG A 388 -19.49 -30.19 8.25
C ARG A 388 -20.38 -29.87 7.05
N ARG A 389 -21.01 -30.89 6.45
CA ARG A 389 -21.87 -30.70 5.26
C ARG A 389 -22.98 -29.67 5.49
N TRP A 390 -23.62 -29.70 6.66
CA TRP A 390 -24.68 -28.74 7.00
C TRP A 390 -24.15 -27.31 7.21
N THR A 391 -22.92 -27.13 7.73
CA THR A 391 -22.34 -25.79 7.88
C THR A 391 -21.93 -25.19 6.54
N THR A 392 -21.51 -26.02 5.57
CA THR A 392 -21.30 -25.59 4.20
C THR A 392 -22.61 -25.11 3.56
N ALA A 393 -23.71 -25.86 3.73
CA ALA A 393 -25.03 -25.42 3.26
C ALA A 393 -25.46 -24.11 3.94
N ALA A 394 -25.25 -23.98 5.25
CA ALA A 394 -25.54 -22.75 5.98
C ALA A 394 -24.70 -21.55 5.50
N ALA A 395 -23.40 -21.75 5.20
CA ALA A 395 -22.55 -20.72 4.61
C ALA A 395 -23.06 -20.27 3.22
N GLY A 396 -23.55 -21.23 2.42
CA GLY A 396 -24.22 -20.95 1.15
C GLY A 396 -25.48 -20.10 1.33
N ALA A 397 -26.33 -20.44 2.32
CA ALA A 397 -27.53 -19.68 2.64
C ALA A 397 -27.21 -18.24 3.12
N VAL A 398 -26.22 -18.08 4.01
CA VAL A 398 -25.75 -16.75 4.46
C VAL A 398 -25.28 -15.91 3.28
N THR A 399 -24.52 -16.51 2.37
CA THR A 399 -24.02 -15.83 1.17
C THR A 399 -25.16 -15.44 0.23
N LEU A 400 -26.14 -16.31 0.00
CA LEU A 400 -27.32 -16.01 -0.83
C LEU A 400 -28.14 -14.84 -0.26
N VAL A 401 -28.36 -14.82 1.06
CA VAL A 401 -29.05 -13.73 1.75
C VAL A 401 -28.26 -12.43 1.64
N ALA A 402 -26.93 -12.48 1.79
CA ALA A 402 -26.06 -11.32 1.61
C ALA A 402 -26.11 -10.78 0.17
N THR A 403 -26.08 -11.65 -0.84
CA THR A 403 -26.24 -11.29 -2.26
C THR A 403 -27.57 -10.60 -2.51
N ALA A 404 -28.68 -11.17 -2.02
CA ALA A 404 -30.01 -10.56 -2.18
C ALA A 404 -30.11 -9.19 -1.47
N ARG A 405 -29.51 -9.05 -0.27
CA ARG A 405 -29.45 -7.77 0.44
C ARG A 405 -28.62 -6.73 -0.31
N LEU A 406 -27.47 -7.12 -0.86
CA LEU A 406 -26.62 -6.25 -1.67
C LEU A 406 -27.34 -5.78 -2.93
N ALA A 407 -27.98 -6.68 -3.68
CA ALA A 407 -28.77 -6.34 -4.86
C ALA A 407 -29.88 -5.33 -4.55
N ARG A 408 -30.64 -5.53 -3.47
CA ARG A 408 -31.64 -4.56 -3.01
C ARG A 408 -31.03 -3.22 -2.62
N GLY A 409 -29.85 -3.24 -1.99
CA GLY A 409 -29.10 -2.03 -1.63
C GLY A 409 -28.68 -1.22 -2.85
N LEU A 410 -28.18 -1.89 -3.90
CA LEU A 410 -27.85 -1.28 -5.18
C LEU A 410 -29.09 -0.61 -5.79
N VAL A 411 -30.18 -1.35 -5.98
CA VAL A 411 -31.45 -0.80 -6.53
C VAL A 411 -32.00 0.38 -5.72
N ARG A 412 -31.85 0.38 -4.39
CA ARG A 412 -32.30 1.53 -3.57
C ARG A 412 -31.46 2.77 -3.82
N GLY A 413 -30.14 2.62 -3.94
CA GLY A 413 -29.30 3.77 -4.20
C GLY A 413 -29.43 4.29 -5.64
N ASP A 414 -29.86 3.46 -6.59
CA ASP A 414 -30.27 3.91 -7.93
C ASP A 414 -31.37 4.97 -7.86
N ARG A 415 -32.36 4.75 -6.98
CA ARG A 415 -33.49 5.69 -6.75
C ARG A 415 -33.02 7.01 -6.15
N ALA A 416 -31.98 6.98 -5.31
CA ALA A 416 -31.48 8.16 -4.62
C ALA A 416 -30.71 9.11 -5.55
N CYS A 417 -30.10 8.61 -6.62
CA CYS A 417 -29.35 9.45 -7.57
C CYS A 417 -30.20 10.01 -8.73
N GLY A 418 -31.53 10.00 -8.63
CA GLY A 418 -32.41 10.88 -9.41
C GLY A 418 -32.53 10.63 -10.93
N ASP A 419 -32.45 9.39 -11.42
CA ASP A 419 -32.87 9.13 -12.80
C ASP A 419 -34.40 9.32 -12.91
N ALA A 420 -34.83 10.43 -13.52
CA ALA A 420 -36.23 10.81 -13.70
C ALA A 420 -37.10 9.73 -14.38
N ASP A 421 -36.47 8.80 -15.10
CA ASP A 421 -37.13 7.70 -15.82
C ASP A 421 -37.52 6.50 -14.92
N THR A 422 -37.13 6.50 -13.64
CA THR A 422 -37.35 5.35 -12.73
C THR A 422 -38.56 5.45 -11.81
N GLN A 423 -39.45 6.44 -11.99
CA GLN A 423 -40.60 6.63 -11.08
C GLN A 423 -41.73 5.59 -11.23
N ARG A 424 -41.73 4.73 -12.25
CA ARG A 424 -42.76 3.69 -12.40
C ARG A 424 -42.16 2.36 -12.79
N LEU A 425 -41.91 1.46 -11.84
CA LEU A 425 -41.65 0.07 -12.20
C LEU A 425 -42.18 -0.97 -11.20
N ARG A 426 -43.01 -1.86 -11.73
CA ARG A 426 -43.58 -3.08 -11.13
C ARG A 426 -42.51 -4.18 -11.03
N TRP A 427 -42.56 -4.99 -9.97
CA TRP A 427 -41.59 -6.05 -9.66
C TRP A 427 -41.87 -7.34 -10.49
N PRO A 428 -40.88 -8.06 -11.07
CA PRO A 428 -39.43 -7.81 -11.14
C PRO A 428 -39.00 -6.95 -12.34
N THR A 429 -38.12 -5.99 -12.09
CA THR A 429 -37.63 -5.01 -13.09
C THR A 429 -36.33 -5.47 -13.75
N ALA A 430 -36.01 -4.89 -14.92
CA ALA A 430 -34.71 -5.07 -15.56
C ALA A 430 -33.53 -4.66 -14.64
N ASP A 431 -33.73 -3.63 -13.80
CA ASP A 431 -32.72 -3.14 -12.86
C ASP A 431 -32.40 -4.12 -11.73
N MET A 432 -33.41 -4.85 -11.24
CA MET A 432 -33.19 -5.90 -10.24
C MET A 432 -32.33 -7.03 -10.81
N ARG A 433 -32.49 -7.39 -12.09
CA ARG A 433 -31.64 -8.40 -12.75
C ARG A 433 -30.18 -7.94 -12.85
N LYS A 434 -29.94 -6.68 -13.24
CA LYS A 434 -28.59 -6.09 -13.28
C LYS A 434 -27.94 -6.03 -11.90
N ALA A 435 -28.68 -5.56 -10.90
CA ALA A 435 -28.20 -5.49 -9.53
C ALA A 435 -27.91 -6.88 -8.94
N LEU A 436 -28.73 -7.89 -9.26
CA LEU A 436 -28.50 -9.27 -8.84
C LEU A 436 -27.26 -9.86 -9.54
N ALA A 437 -27.07 -9.60 -10.83
CA ALA A 437 -25.88 -10.02 -11.58
C ALA A 437 -24.60 -9.40 -11.02
N LEU A 438 -24.62 -8.11 -10.66
CA LEU A 438 -23.46 -7.49 -10.01
C LEU A 438 -23.23 -8.06 -8.60
N ALA A 439 -24.30 -8.19 -7.81
CA ALA A 439 -24.20 -8.73 -6.45
C ALA A 439 -23.71 -10.19 -6.43
N SER A 440 -24.08 -11.01 -7.42
CA SER A 440 -23.65 -12.40 -7.53
C SER A 440 -22.16 -12.55 -7.89
N VAL A 441 -21.51 -11.49 -8.36
CA VAL A 441 -20.05 -11.43 -8.52
C VAL A 441 -19.40 -10.89 -7.24
N LEU A 442 -19.92 -9.78 -6.70
CA LEU A 442 -19.30 -9.09 -5.57
C LEU A 442 -19.38 -9.87 -4.25
N ALA A 443 -20.48 -10.56 -3.97
CA ALA A 443 -20.61 -11.31 -2.72
C ALA A 443 -19.64 -12.51 -2.67
N PRO A 444 -19.57 -13.42 -3.67
CA PRO A 444 -18.55 -14.46 -3.67
C PRO A 444 -17.13 -13.92 -3.64
N TRP A 445 -16.86 -12.80 -4.33
CA TRP A 445 -15.54 -12.17 -4.28
C TRP A 445 -15.19 -11.66 -2.86
N GLY A 446 -16.14 -11.02 -2.18
CA GLY A 446 -15.99 -10.59 -0.79
C GLY A 446 -15.79 -11.77 0.18
N LEU A 447 -16.51 -12.87 -0.02
CA LEU A 447 -16.33 -14.10 0.75
C LEU A 447 -14.95 -14.71 0.51
N GLY A 448 -14.50 -14.77 -0.74
CA GLY A 448 -13.15 -15.22 -1.10
C GLY A 448 -12.06 -14.37 -0.44
N GLY A 449 -12.22 -13.04 -0.47
CA GLY A 449 -11.33 -12.11 0.22
C GLY A 449 -11.32 -12.31 1.75
N ALA A 450 -12.47 -12.59 2.35
CA ALA A 450 -12.56 -12.90 3.78
C ALA A 450 -11.89 -14.22 4.16
N ALA A 451 -12.10 -15.27 3.35
CA ALA A 451 -11.43 -16.56 3.51
C ALA A 451 -9.91 -16.41 3.36
N TRP A 452 -9.46 -15.57 2.42
CA TRP A 452 -8.05 -15.26 2.21
C TRP A 452 -7.43 -14.55 3.42
N GLN A 453 -8.11 -13.53 3.95
CA GLN A 453 -7.68 -12.86 5.19
C GLN A 453 -7.63 -13.82 6.38
N ALA A 454 -8.60 -14.74 6.50
CA ALA A 454 -8.60 -15.74 7.55
C ALA A 454 -7.44 -16.74 7.42
N ALA A 455 -7.13 -17.18 6.20
CA ALA A 455 -5.98 -18.02 5.93
C ALA A 455 -4.67 -17.32 6.33
N GLY A 456 -4.46 -16.07 5.91
CA GLY A 456 -3.29 -15.26 6.28
C GLY A 456 -3.21 -14.97 7.79
N ALA A 457 -4.34 -14.76 8.46
CA ALA A 457 -4.36 -14.60 9.91
C ALA A 457 -3.94 -15.90 10.61
N LEU A 458 -4.44 -17.07 10.19
CA LEU A 458 -4.06 -18.36 10.77
C LEU A 458 -2.56 -18.67 10.63
N THR A 459 -1.95 -18.25 9.53
CA THR A 459 -0.56 -18.60 9.18
C THR A 459 0.46 -17.57 9.68
N ARG A 460 0.04 -16.31 9.90
CA ARG A 460 0.92 -15.19 10.28
C ARG A 460 0.59 -14.57 11.64
N HIS A 461 -0.66 -14.16 11.87
CA HIS A 461 -1.02 -13.38 13.06
C HIS A 461 -1.39 -14.27 14.25
N TRP A 462 -2.11 -15.36 13.99
CA TRP A 462 -2.66 -16.29 14.98
C TRP A 462 -1.97 -17.65 14.95
N TRP A 463 -0.77 -17.73 14.36
CA TRP A 463 -0.04 -18.98 14.20
C TRP A 463 0.15 -19.76 15.52
N PRO A 464 0.42 -19.15 16.70
CA PRO A 464 0.58 -19.94 17.93
C PRO A 464 -0.72 -20.63 18.33
N ALA A 465 -1.84 -19.92 18.26
CA ALA A 465 -3.16 -20.47 18.52
C ALA A 465 -3.57 -21.53 17.48
N ALA A 466 -3.23 -21.31 16.21
CA ALA A 466 -3.49 -22.25 15.12
C ALA A 466 -2.70 -23.55 15.30
N VAL A 467 -1.41 -23.47 15.68
CA VAL A 467 -0.57 -24.64 15.98
C VAL A 467 -1.12 -25.40 17.18
N ALA A 468 -1.44 -24.71 18.29
CA ALA A 468 -2.04 -25.34 19.46
C ALA A 468 -3.35 -26.08 19.11
N GLY A 469 -4.23 -25.44 18.32
CA GLY A 469 -5.46 -26.06 17.85
C GLY A 469 -5.23 -27.25 16.91
N ALA A 470 -4.19 -27.21 16.08
CA ALA A 470 -3.83 -28.30 15.16
C ALA A 470 -3.33 -29.56 15.87
N LEU A 471 -2.74 -29.42 17.06
CA LEU A 471 -2.32 -30.55 17.90
C LEU A 471 -3.53 -31.38 18.37
N VAL A 472 -4.63 -30.72 18.73
CA VAL A 472 -5.81 -31.36 19.33
C VAL A 472 -6.96 -31.62 18.34
N SER A 473 -6.98 -30.96 17.18
CA SER A 473 -8.10 -31.06 16.21
C SER A 473 -7.64 -31.36 14.79
N ARG A 474 -8.08 -32.50 14.24
CA ARG A 474 -7.86 -32.87 12.83
C ARG A 474 -8.43 -31.83 11.85
N ARG A 475 -9.52 -31.15 12.22
CA ARG A 475 -10.14 -30.10 11.40
C ARG A 475 -9.28 -28.85 11.35
N VAL A 476 -8.78 -28.40 12.50
CA VAL A 476 -7.88 -27.24 12.58
C VAL A 476 -6.57 -27.53 11.83
N ARG A 477 -6.02 -28.75 11.99
CA ARG A 477 -4.85 -29.20 11.24
C ARG A 477 -5.04 -29.14 9.74
N ARG A 478 -6.19 -29.62 9.24
CA ARG A 478 -6.55 -29.52 7.82
C ARG A 478 -6.69 -28.07 7.37
N ALA A 479 -7.36 -27.22 8.14
CA ALA A 479 -7.55 -25.81 7.80
C ALA A 479 -6.21 -25.07 7.73
N LEU A 480 -5.33 -25.28 8.71
CA LEU A 480 -4.00 -24.69 8.74
C LEU A 480 -3.13 -25.18 7.57
N ALA A 481 -3.14 -26.48 7.26
CA ALA A 481 -2.40 -27.02 6.13
C ALA A 481 -2.89 -26.45 4.79
N VAL A 482 -4.22 -26.38 4.59
CA VAL A 482 -4.81 -25.78 3.39
C VAL A 482 -4.46 -24.29 3.31
N ALA A 483 -4.56 -23.54 4.40
CA ALA A 483 -4.19 -22.12 4.44
C ALA A 483 -2.71 -21.93 4.09
N ALA A 484 -1.82 -22.70 4.70
CA ALA A 484 -0.37 -22.60 4.48
C ALA A 484 0.03 -22.88 3.02
N VAL A 485 -0.55 -23.91 2.41
CA VAL A 485 -0.25 -24.29 1.03
C VAL A 485 -0.94 -23.38 0.03
N ALA A 486 -2.25 -23.12 0.18
CA ALA A 486 -3.00 -22.31 -0.77
C ALA A 486 -2.48 -20.87 -0.82
N GLU A 487 -2.20 -20.27 0.34
CA GLU A 487 -1.65 -18.92 0.42
C GLU A 487 -0.24 -18.87 -0.19
N GLY A 488 0.64 -19.80 0.17
CA GLY A 488 1.99 -19.89 -0.37
C GLY A 488 2.01 -20.07 -1.89
N LEU A 489 1.15 -20.95 -2.43
CA LEU A 489 1.08 -21.22 -3.86
C LEU A 489 0.46 -20.07 -4.66
N ALA A 490 -0.64 -19.48 -4.20
CA ALA A 490 -1.21 -18.33 -4.92
C ALA A 490 -0.26 -17.14 -4.91
N ASP A 491 0.49 -16.99 -3.82
CA ASP A 491 1.52 -15.99 -3.74
C ASP A 491 2.66 -16.24 -4.73
N TRP A 492 3.15 -17.48 -4.79
CA TRP A 492 4.11 -17.88 -5.82
C TRP A 492 3.56 -17.62 -7.23
N VAL A 493 2.32 -18.00 -7.53
CA VAL A 493 1.69 -17.74 -8.85
C VAL A 493 1.68 -16.25 -9.20
N ARG A 494 1.48 -15.38 -8.20
CA ARG A 494 1.46 -13.94 -8.37
C ARG A 494 2.84 -13.34 -8.64
N PHE A 495 3.90 -13.92 -8.07
CA PHE A 495 5.27 -13.41 -8.12
C PHE A 495 6.24 -14.33 -8.89
N ARG A 496 5.73 -15.36 -9.59
CA ARG A 496 6.57 -16.31 -10.33
C ARG A 496 7.26 -15.61 -11.51
N PRO A 497 8.56 -15.85 -11.73
CA PRO A 497 9.21 -15.42 -12.96
C PRO A 497 8.80 -16.31 -14.13
N PRO A 498 8.92 -15.81 -15.37
CA PRO A 498 8.77 -16.64 -16.57
C PRO A 498 9.71 -17.85 -16.52
N GLY A 499 9.20 -19.05 -16.77
CA GLY A 499 10.00 -20.29 -16.79
C GLY A 499 10.28 -20.97 -15.44
N ALA A 500 9.73 -20.46 -14.32
CA ALA A 500 9.90 -21.11 -13.01
C ALA A 500 9.24 -22.50 -12.91
N GLY A 501 9.97 -23.46 -12.35
CA GLY A 501 9.53 -24.85 -12.18
C GLY A 501 8.96 -25.17 -10.78
N PRO A 502 8.55 -26.43 -10.54
CA PRO A 502 7.95 -26.87 -9.25
C PRO A 502 8.88 -26.73 -8.03
N VAL A 503 10.20 -26.91 -8.21
CA VAL A 503 11.19 -26.76 -7.13
C VAL A 503 11.26 -25.32 -6.63
N ASP A 504 11.13 -24.34 -7.54
CA ASP A 504 11.07 -22.92 -7.17
C ASP A 504 9.79 -22.59 -6.39
N ALA A 505 8.68 -23.26 -6.70
CA ALA A 505 7.42 -23.09 -5.98
C ALA A 505 7.54 -23.56 -4.53
N LEU A 506 8.14 -24.73 -4.29
CA LEU A 506 8.34 -25.25 -2.94
C LEU A 506 9.26 -24.33 -2.11
N GLY A 507 10.39 -23.89 -2.69
CA GLY A 507 11.30 -22.95 -2.04
C GLY A 507 10.62 -21.63 -1.67
N HIS A 508 9.78 -21.09 -2.56
CA HIS A 508 8.99 -19.88 -2.30
C HIS A 508 8.00 -20.08 -1.17
N VAL A 509 7.24 -21.19 -1.17
CA VAL A 509 6.24 -21.48 -0.13
C VAL A 509 6.92 -21.59 1.24
N ILE A 510 8.05 -22.29 1.34
CA ILE A 510 8.81 -22.43 2.58
C ILE A 510 9.31 -21.07 3.07
N ALA A 511 9.96 -20.29 2.20
CA ALA A 511 10.44 -18.96 2.55
C ALA A 511 9.28 -18.06 2.99
N HIS A 512 8.14 -18.12 2.31
CA HIS A 512 6.94 -17.37 2.70
C HIS A 512 6.47 -17.73 4.11
N ARG A 513 6.43 -19.01 4.46
CA ARG A 513 6.06 -19.43 5.82
C ARG A 513 7.08 -19.02 6.87
N LEU A 514 8.37 -19.04 6.55
CA LEU A 514 9.41 -18.55 7.45
C LEU A 514 9.30 -17.04 7.70
N ASP A 515 9.00 -16.24 6.68
CA ASP A 515 8.71 -14.80 6.83
C ASP A 515 7.49 -14.59 7.76
N ASP A 516 6.38 -15.25 7.49
CA ASP A 516 5.16 -15.09 8.28
C ASP A 516 5.32 -15.52 9.74
N LEU A 517 6.04 -16.61 10.00
CA LEU A 517 6.34 -17.07 11.36
C LEU A 517 7.27 -16.09 12.07
N ALA A 518 8.29 -15.57 11.40
CA ALA A 518 9.21 -14.59 11.97
C ALA A 518 8.48 -13.29 12.32
N TYR A 519 7.75 -12.71 11.35
CA TYR A 519 6.91 -11.54 11.59
C TYR A 519 5.89 -11.78 12.70
N GLY A 520 5.19 -12.92 12.65
CA GLY A 520 4.21 -13.32 13.67
C GLY A 520 4.81 -13.43 15.07
N ALA A 521 5.99 -14.04 15.20
CA ALA A 521 6.71 -14.12 16.47
C ALA A 521 7.03 -12.73 17.03
N GLY A 522 7.52 -11.83 16.16
CA GLY A 522 7.72 -10.42 16.49
C GLY A 522 6.44 -9.70 16.95
N LEU A 523 5.33 -9.97 16.28
CA LEU A 523 4.02 -9.41 16.62
C LEU A 523 3.55 -9.85 18.01
N TRP A 524 3.65 -11.15 18.32
CA TRP A 524 3.31 -11.68 19.64
C TRP A 524 4.23 -11.15 20.74
N TRP A 525 5.53 -11.04 20.46
CA TRP A 525 6.49 -10.41 21.37
C TRP A 525 6.14 -8.94 21.65
N GLY A 526 5.84 -8.18 20.59
CA GLY A 526 5.41 -6.78 20.71
C GLY A 526 4.13 -6.62 21.52
N ALA A 527 3.12 -7.47 21.26
CA ALA A 527 1.85 -7.53 21.99
C ALA A 527 2.05 -7.82 23.48
N TRP A 528 2.89 -8.81 23.81
CA TRP A 528 3.23 -9.15 25.19
C TRP A 528 3.97 -8.01 25.90
N ARG A 529 5.02 -7.44 25.27
CA ARG A 529 5.82 -6.34 25.83
C ARG A 529 4.98 -5.10 26.16
N HIS A 530 4.01 -4.78 25.29
CA HIS A 530 3.11 -3.63 25.48
C HIS A 530 1.80 -4.00 26.21
N ARG A 531 1.66 -5.25 26.68
CA ARG A 531 0.48 -5.76 27.42
C ARG A 531 -0.84 -5.49 26.69
N THR A 532 -0.87 -5.70 25.38
CA THR A 532 -2.05 -5.42 24.54
C THR A 532 -2.33 -6.53 23.55
N LEU A 533 -3.61 -6.83 23.32
CA LEU A 533 -4.08 -7.73 22.28
C LEU A 533 -4.61 -6.98 21.05
N ALA A 534 -4.50 -5.65 21.02
CA ALA A 534 -5.01 -4.82 19.93
C ALA A 534 -4.55 -5.27 18.52
N PRO A 535 -3.27 -5.59 18.25
CA PRO A 535 -2.84 -6.04 16.91
C PRO A 535 -3.32 -7.46 16.55
N LEU A 536 -3.90 -8.21 17.50
CA LEU A 536 -4.43 -9.56 17.30
C LEU A 536 -5.95 -9.57 17.14
N ARG A 537 -6.64 -8.45 17.40
CA ARG A 537 -8.10 -8.36 17.39
C ARG A 537 -8.63 -8.06 15.99
N PRO A 538 -9.46 -8.94 15.40
CA PRO A 538 -10.05 -8.67 14.10
C PRO A 538 -11.09 -7.54 14.19
N ASP A 539 -11.27 -6.81 13.09
CA ASP A 539 -12.39 -5.88 12.94
C ASP A 539 -13.54 -6.58 12.22
N LEU A 540 -14.66 -6.77 12.93
CA LEU A 540 -15.87 -7.43 12.42
C LEU A 540 -16.99 -6.44 12.11
N THR A 541 -16.75 -5.13 12.22
CA THR A 541 -17.78 -4.11 12.04
C THR A 541 -18.14 -3.90 10.56
N GLY A 542 -17.24 -4.27 9.65
CA GLY A 542 -17.35 -3.95 8.22
C GLY A 542 -17.27 -2.44 7.91
N LYS A 543 -16.90 -1.60 8.89
CA LYS A 543 -16.77 -0.15 8.74
C LYS A 543 -15.31 0.25 8.49
N GLY A 544 -15.09 1.40 7.84
CA GLY A 544 -13.76 2.00 7.69
C GLY A 544 -13.19 2.47 9.04
N PRO A 545 -11.88 2.76 9.11
CA PRO A 545 -11.22 3.14 10.37
C PRO A 545 -11.75 4.46 10.94
N ASP A 546 -12.40 5.30 10.12
CA ASP A 546 -12.93 6.61 10.49
C ASP A 546 -14.47 6.58 10.71
N ARG A 547 -15.08 5.41 10.92
CA ARG A 547 -16.54 5.22 11.11
C ARG A 547 -16.95 4.32 12.28
#